data_AF-A0A1Q6EYP5-F1
#
_entry.id   AF-A0A1Q6EYP5-F1
#
_cell.length_a   1.000
_cell.length_b   1.000
_cell.length_c   1.000
_cell.angle_alpha   90.00
_cell.angle_beta   90.00
_cell.angle_gamma   90.00
#
_symmetry.space_group_name_H-M   'P 1'
#
loop_
_entity.id
_entity.type
_entity.pdbx_description
1 polymer ?
#
loop_
_entity_poly.entity_id
_entity_poly.type
_entity_poly.pdbx_seq_one_letter_code
_entity_poly.pdbx_strand_id
1 'polypeptide(L)'
;RRVLLSADVSQDELLAAIEDINTDSAVHGCLMFRPLPAGLDENAVAAALDPAKDVDSMTPASLLTTLSGRGEGFAPCTAEAVLALLDHYSVELDGAKVAVVGRSLVIGRPVAAMLTARNATVTTCHTHTRDLAAECRAADIVVAAVGRARTIGADAVREDQTIIDVGINWDEDAGKLVGDIDFDAAEPVVNAITPVPGGVGAVTTAILAKHVIEAAERASK
;
A
#
# COMPACT_ATOMS: atom_id res chain seq x y z
N ARG A 1 -10.68 15.90 -12.26
CA ARG A 1 -11.98 15.49 -12.87
C ARG A 1 -12.56 14.36 -12.02
N ARG A 2 -13.88 14.32 -11.79
CA ARG A 2 -14.55 13.20 -11.10
C ARG A 2 -15.50 12.53 -12.10
N VAL A 3 -15.39 11.22 -12.28
CA VAL A 3 -16.34 10.42 -13.05
C VAL A 3 -17.19 9.66 -12.04
N LEU A 4 -18.51 9.85 -12.09
CA LEU A 4 -19.48 9.20 -11.21
C LEU A 4 -20.37 8.31 -12.03
N LEU A 5 -20.29 7.01 -11.79
CA LEU A 5 -21.13 5.99 -12.42
C LEU A 5 -22.13 5.47 -11.40
N SER A 6 -23.29 5.02 -11.87
CA SER A 6 -24.32 4.45 -11.01
C SER A 6 -23.91 3.07 -10.47
N ALA A 7 -24.55 2.62 -9.40
CA ALA A 7 -24.25 1.31 -8.81
C ALA A 7 -24.69 0.13 -9.70
N ASP A 8 -25.61 0.38 -10.64
CA ASP A 8 -26.12 -0.56 -11.64
C ASP A 8 -25.46 -0.40 -13.02
N VAL A 9 -24.36 0.37 -13.09
CA VAL A 9 -23.58 0.56 -14.33
C VAL A 9 -23.16 -0.79 -14.91
N SER A 10 -23.25 -0.90 -16.24
CA SER A 10 -22.78 -2.10 -16.94
C SER A 10 -21.24 -2.14 -17.05
N GLN A 11 -20.71 -3.34 -17.29
CA GLN A 11 -19.28 -3.53 -17.56
C GLN A 11 -18.82 -2.68 -18.76
N ASP A 12 -19.62 -2.63 -19.83
CA ASP A 12 -19.29 -1.90 -21.05
C ASP A 12 -19.25 -0.37 -20.82
N GLU A 13 -20.19 0.17 -20.03
CA GLU A 13 -20.19 1.60 -19.67
C GLU A 13 -18.99 1.97 -18.80
N LEU A 14 -18.58 1.09 -17.87
CA LEU A 14 -17.38 1.31 -17.07
C LEU A 14 -16.12 1.26 -17.94
N LEU A 15 -16.00 0.30 -18.85
CA LEU A 15 -14.87 0.21 -19.78
C LEU A 15 -14.81 1.42 -20.73
N ALA A 16 -15.96 1.91 -21.21
CA ALA A 16 -16.03 3.13 -22.01
C ALA A 16 -15.53 4.36 -21.22
N ALA A 17 -15.87 4.46 -19.94
CA ALA A 17 -15.38 5.54 -19.09
C ALA A 17 -13.85 5.47 -18.87
N ILE A 18 -13.27 4.27 -18.79
CA ILE A 18 -11.82 4.08 -18.74
C ILE A 18 -11.17 4.48 -20.07
N GLU A 19 -11.76 4.12 -21.20
CA GLU A 19 -11.25 4.52 -22.52
C GLU A 19 -11.27 6.04 -22.72
N ASP A 20 -12.34 6.71 -22.27
CA ASP A 20 -12.41 8.18 -22.26
C ASP A 20 -11.29 8.80 -21.40
N ILE A 21 -10.91 8.15 -20.29
CA ILE A 21 -9.80 8.58 -19.43
C ILE A 21 -8.46 8.35 -20.13
N ASN A 22 -8.28 7.20 -20.79
CA ASN A 22 -7.05 6.86 -21.52
C ASN A 22 -6.77 7.83 -22.67
N THR A 23 -7.81 8.16 -23.44
CA THR A 23 -7.69 8.99 -24.65
C THR A 23 -7.61 10.50 -24.36
N ASP A 24 -8.06 10.96 -23.19
CA ASP A 24 -7.99 12.37 -22.80
C ASP A 24 -6.56 12.79 -22.45
N SER A 25 -5.90 13.51 -23.36
CA SER A 25 -4.54 14.03 -23.17
C SER A 25 -4.41 15.08 -22.05
N ALA A 26 -5.51 15.65 -21.55
CA ALA A 26 -5.49 16.53 -20.38
C ALA A 26 -5.50 15.76 -19.04
N VAL A 27 -5.71 14.44 -19.08
CA VAL A 27 -5.70 13.55 -17.91
C VAL A 27 -4.39 12.77 -17.86
N HIS A 28 -3.62 12.97 -16.78
CA HIS A 28 -2.32 12.34 -16.58
C HIS A 28 -2.33 11.21 -15.54
N GLY A 29 -3.42 11.04 -14.81
CA GLY A 29 -3.54 10.03 -13.77
C GLY A 29 -4.98 9.67 -13.48
N CYS A 30 -5.21 8.41 -13.17
CA CYS A 30 -6.50 7.83 -12.83
C CYS A 30 -6.39 7.06 -11.52
N LEU A 31 -7.17 7.49 -10.53
CA LEU A 31 -7.38 6.75 -9.29
C LEU A 31 -8.77 6.11 -9.35
N MET A 32 -8.82 4.79 -9.48
CA MET A 32 -10.08 4.04 -9.47
C MET A 32 -10.42 3.57 -8.05
N PHE A 33 -11.60 3.95 -7.59
CA PHE A 33 -12.06 3.62 -6.24
C PHE A 33 -12.62 2.20 -6.21
N ARG A 34 -12.27 1.48 -5.15
CA ARG A 34 -12.66 0.09 -4.91
C ARG A 34 -13.35 -0.08 -3.56
N PRO A 35 -14.13 -1.17 -3.35
CA PRO A 35 -14.45 -2.22 -4.32
C PRO A 35 -15.40 -1.74 -5.42
N LEU A 36 -15.36 -2.38 -6.60
CA LEU A 36 -16.38 -2.17 -7.63
C LEU A 36 -17.72 -2.82 -7.21
N PRO A 37 -18.86 -2.36 -7.76
CA PRO A 37 -20.14 -3.04 -7.64
C PRO A 37 -20.07 -4.54 -7.95
N ALA A 38 -20.88 -5.32 -7.24
CA ALA A 38 -20.92 -6.77 -7.42
C ALA A 38 -21.32 -7.13 -8.85
N GLY A 39 -20.55 -8.03 -9.48
CA GLY A 39 -20.80 -8.50 -10.85
C GLY A 39 -19.95 -7.82 -11.92
N LEU A 40 -19.24 -6.74 -11.59
CA LEU A 40 -18.23 -6.16 -12.49
C LEU A 40 -16.91 -6.93 -12.40
N ASP A 41 -16.24 -7.07 -13.53
CA ASP A 41 -14.93 -7.70 -13.63
C ASP A 41 -13.83 -6.65 -13.37
N GLU A 42 -13.39 -6.54 -12.12
CA GLU A 42 -12.30 -5.66 -11.71
C GLU A 42 -11.00 -5.91 -12.49
N ASN A 43 -10.71 -7.16 -12.85
CA ASN A 43 -9.49 -7.47 -13.59
C ASN A 43 -9.56 -6.94 -15.02
N ALA A 44 -10.72 -7.05 -15.67
CA ALA A 44 -10.92 -6.49 -17.01
C ALA A 44 -10.80 -4.96 -17.00
N VAL A 45 -11.36 -4.29 -16.00
CA VAL A 45 -11.28 -2.83 -15.86
C VAL A 45 -9.85 -2.39 -15.55
N ALA A 46 -9.17 -3.08 -14.63
CA ALA A 46 -7.78 -2.81 -14.28
C ALA A 46 -6.83 -3.06 -15.47
N ALA A 47 -7.12 -4.05 -16.33
CA ALA A 47 -6.34 -4.29 -17.54
C ALA A 47 -6.61 -3.28 -18.66
N ALA A 48 -7.77 -2.62 -18.66
CA ALA A 48 -8.14 -1.61 -19.65
C ALA A 48 -7.53 -0.23 -19.37
N LEU A 49 -7.14 0.06 -18.12
CA LEU A 49 -6.51 1.34 -17.77
C LEU A 49 -5.10 1.42 -18.38
N ASP A 50 -4.79 2.53 -19.03
CA ASP A 50 -3.44 2.83 -19.50
C ASP A 50 -2.45 2.84 -18.32
N PRO A 51 -1.42 1.99 -18.30
CA PRO A 51 -0.42 1.96 -17.24
C PRO A 51 0.26 3.32 -17.01
N ALA A 52 0.43 4.14 -18.05
CA ALA A 52 1.02 5.48 -17.90
C ALA A 52 0.16 6.42 -17.04
N LYS A 53 -1.16 6.15 -16.94
CA LYS A 53 -2.11 6.90 -16.11
C LYS A 53 -2.47 6.16 -14.82
N ASP A 54 -1.96 4.95 -14.60
CA ASP A 54 -2.24 4.17 -13.40
C ASP A 54 -1.35 4.62 -12.23
N VAL A 55 -1.87 5.59 -11.46
CA VAL A 55 -1.13 6.25 -10.38
C VAL A 55 -1.18 5.50 -9.05
N ASP A 56 -1.89 4.37 -8.95
CA ASP A 56 -1.99 3.58 -7.71
C ASP A 56 -1.84 2.06 -7.95
N SER A 57 -1.14 1.69 -9.01
CA SER A 57 -0.72 0.32 -9.32
C SER A 57 -1.85 -0.71 -9.39
N MET A 58 -2.93 -0.36 -10.08
CA MET A 58 -4.04 -1.28 -10.30
C MET A 58 -3.80 -2.23 -11.47
N THR A 59 -3.11 -1.76 -12.51
CA THR A 59 -2.86 -2.53 -13.72
C THR A 59 -1.85 -3.66 -13.44
N PRO A 60 -1.96 -4.81 -14.15
CA PRO A 60 -0.92 -5.84 -14.11
C PRO A 60 0.47 -5.29 -14.51
N ALA A 61 0.51 -4.30 -15.40
CA ALA A 61 1.75 -3.66 -15.84
C ALA A 61 2.44 -2.92 -14.70
N SER A 62 1.73 -2.07 -13.95
CA SER A 62 2.28 -1.35 -12.79
C SER A 62 2.76 -2.30 -11.69
N LEU A 63 2.04 -3.40 -11.44
CA LEU A 63 2.48 -4.43 -10.49
C LEU A 63 3.76 -5.12 -10.96
N LEU A 64 3.89 -5.41 -12.27
CA LEU A 64 5.12 -5.96 -12.84
C LEU A 64 6.28 -4.95 -12.76
N THR A 65 6.01 -3.67 -13.00
CA THR A 65 6.99 -2.59 -12.85
C THR A 65 7.48 -2.51 -11.41
N THR A 66 6.57 -2.58 -10.44
CA THR A 66 6.90 -2.61 -9.00
C THR A 66 7.80 -3.80 -8.65
N LEU A 67 7.47 -4.99 -9.15
CA LEU A 67 8.24 -6.20 -8.88
C LEU A 67 9.60 -6.22 -9.57
N SER A 68 9.67 -5.77 -10.83
CA SER A 68 10.85 -5.89 -11.68
C SER A 68 11.78 -4.68 -11.65
N GLY A 69 11.32 -3.55 -11.09
CA GLY A 69 12.02 -2.27 -11.08
C GLY A 69 12.10 -1.59 -12.45
N ARG A 70 11.35 -2.06 -13.45
CA ARG A 70 11.39 -1.56 -14.84
C ARG A 70 10.03 -1.71 -15.52
N GLY A 71 9.63 -0.70 -16.29
CA GLY A 71 8.37 -0.70 -17.04
C GLY A 71 7.62 0.62 -16.89
N GLU A 72 6.31 0.56 -17.14
CA GLU A 72 5.39 1.69 -17.06
C GLU A 72 4.51 1.62 -15.82
N GLY A 73 3.90 2.74 -15.47
CA GLY A 73 3.09 2.89 -14.26
C GLY A 73 3.92 3.15 -13.01
N PHE A 74 3.25 3.02 -11.87
CA PHE A 74 3.77 3.40 -10.55
C PHE A 74 3.59 2.25 -9.55
N ALA A 75 4.32 2.30 -8.44
CA ALA A 75 4.07 1.39 -7.33
C ALA A 75 2.77 1.75 -6.59
N PRO A 76 2.17 0.84 -5.81
CA PRO A 76 1.01 1.20 -4.99
C PRO A 76 1.41 2.31 -4.01
N CYS A 77 0.59 3.36 -3.91
CA CYS A 77 0.96 4.57 -3.17
C CYS A 77 1.29 4.27 -1.71
N THR A 78 0.55 3.35 -1.09
CA THR A 78 0.75 2.95 0.30
C THR A 78 2.04 2.14 0.50
N ALA A 79 2.41 1.28 -0.46
CA ALA A 79 3.67 0.55 -0.39
C ALA A 79 4.85 1.51 -0.54
N GLU A 80 4.78 2.46 -1.47
CA GLU A 80 5.81 3.50 -1.60
C GLU A 80 5.84 4.46 -0.41
N ALA A 81 4.70 4.75 0.22
CA ALA A 81 4.64 5.56 1.45
C ALA A 81 5.40 4.91 2.63
N VAL A 82 5.37 3.58 2.74
CA VAL A 82 6.18 2.84 3.73
C VAL A 82 7.66 3.10 3.50
N LEU A 83 8.13 2.94 2.25
CA LEU A 83 9.54 3.19 1.92
C LEU A 83 9.91 4.67 2.12
N ALA A 84 9.04 5.59 1.72
CA ALA A 84 9.27 7.03 1.90
C ALA A 84 9.39 7.43 3.38
N LEU A 85 8.61 6.82 4.27
CA LEU A 85 8.75 7.01 5.72
C LEU A 85 10.08 6.45 6.23
N LEU A 86 10.43 5.24 5.84
CA LEU A 86 11.71 4.62 6.23
C LEU A 86 12.91 5.46 5.76
N ASP A 87 12.87 5.95 4.52
CA ASP A 87 13.90 6.83 3.95
C ASP A 87 13.93 8.19 4.67
N HIS A 88 12.77 8.80 4.95
CA HIS A 88 12.69 10.09 5.65
C HIS A 88 13.32 10.03 7.05
N TYR A 89 13.07 8.95 7.78
CA TYR A 89 13.64 8.72 9.12
C TYR A 89 15.02 8.06 9.09
N SER A 90 15.61 7.85 7.90
CA SER A 90 16.94 7.24 7.73
C SER A 90 17.07 5.87 8.41
N VAL A 91 16.02 5.05 8.32
CA VAL A 91 16.03 3.67 8.81
C VAL A 91 16.87 2.82 7.87
N GLU A 92 17.91 2.18 8.39
CA GLU A 92 18.83 1.37 7.58
C GLU A 92 18.14 0.10 7.07
N LEU A 93 18.14 -0.10 5.75
CA LEU A 93 17.50 -1.25 5.09
C LEU A 93 18.49 -2.30 4.59
N ASP A 94 19.75 -1.93 4.35
CA ASP A 94 20.73 -2.86 3.78
C ASP A 94 21.04 -3.98 4.79
N GLY A 95 20.63 -5.20 4.46
CA GLY A 95 20.76 -6.38 5.33
C GLY A 95 19.77 -6.44 6.50
N ALA A 96 18.89 -5.46 6.67
CA ALA A 96 17.90 -5.45 7.74
C ALA A 96 16.88 -6.60 7.58
N LYS A 97 16.47 -7.22 8.68
CA LYS A 97 15.38 -8.21 8.68
C LYS A 97 14.04 -7.50 8.76
N VAL A 98 13.14 -7.79 7.82
CA VAL A 98 11.83 -7.16 7.78
C VAL A 98 10.73 -8.20 7.77
N ALA A 99 9.80 -8.10 8.72
CA ALA A 99 8.57 -8.88 8.71
C ALA A 99 7.46 -8.05 8.08
N VAL A 100 6.93 -8.49 6.94
CA VAL A 100 5.75 -7.87 6.31
C VAL A 100 4.54 -8.73 6.64
N VAL A 101 3.65 -8.22 7.49
CA VAL A 101 2.46 -8.94 7.94
C VAL A 101 1.27 -8.55 7.08
N GLY A 102 1.00 -9.35 6.06
CA GLY A 102 0.00 -9.07 5.03
C GLY A 102 0.51 -9.51 3.67
N ARG A 103 -0.37 -10.05 2.82
CA ARG A 103 -0.02 -10.59 1.49
C ARG A 103 -0.93 -10.12 0.37
N SER A 104 -1.60 -8.99 0.56
CA SER A 104 -2.46 -8.38 -0.47
C SER A 104 -1.63 -7.90 -1.66
N LEU A 105 -2.28 -7.76 -2.81
CA LEU A 105 -1.68 -7.13 -4.00
C LEU A 105 -1.62 -5.60 -3.88
N VAL A 106 -2.28 -5.00 -2.88
CA VAL A 106 -2.30 -3.55 -2.69
C VAL A 106 -1.11 -3.07 -1.86
N ILE A 107 -0.70 -3.85 -0.85
CA ILE A 107 0.34 -3.43 0.09
C ILE A 107 1.36 -4.53 0.31
N GLY A 108 0.93 -5.68 0.87
CA GLY A 108 1.86 -6.68 1.42
C GLY A 108 2.88 -7.25 0.43
N ARG A 109 2.44 -7.77 -0.72
CA ARG A 109 3.37 -8.30 -1.73
C ARG A 109 4.21 -7.20 -2.40
N PRO A 110 3.62 -6.04 -2.80
CA PRO A 110 4.40 -4.93 -3.34
C PRO A 110 5.49 -4.42 -2.38
N VAL A 111 5.14 -4.11 -1.13
CA VAL A 111 6.10 -3.55 -0.17
C VAL A 111 7.22 -4.55 0.13
N ALA A 112 6.90 -5.84 0.22
CA ALA A 112 7.91 -6.89 0.38
C ALA A 112 8.92 -6.89 -0.79
N ALA A 113 8.44 -6.82 -2.03
CA ALA A 113 9.31 -6.77 -3.21
C ALA A 113 10.18 -5.51 -3.23
N MET A 114 9.61 -4.35 -2.90
CA MET A 114 10.32 -3.07 -2.85
C MET A 114 11.40 -3.05 -1.76
N LEU A 115 11.12 -3.62 -0.58
CA LEU A 115 12.10 -3.78 0.50
C LEU A 115 13.23 -4.73 0.10
N THR A 116 12.92 -5.85 -0.56
CA THR A 116 13.95 -6.76 -1.10
C THR A 116 14.83 -6.07 -2.14
N ALA A 117 14.27 -5.21 -2.99
CA ALA A 117 15.05 -4.42 -3.95
C ALA A 117 16.00 -3.41 -3.26
N ARG A 118 15.78 -3.11 -1.98
CA ARG A 118 16.64 -2.28 -1.11
C ARG A 118 17.56 -3.12 -0.20
N ASN A 119 17.83 -4.37 -0.59
CA ASN A 119 18.69 -5.34 0.11
C ASN A 119 18.19 -5.81 1.49
N ALA A 120 16.93 -5.55 1.84
CA ALA A 120 16.35 -6.09 3.07
C ALA A 120 16.10 -7.61 2.95
N THR A 121 16.31 -8.34 4.03
CA THR A 121 15.89 -9.75 4.16
C THR A 121 14.44 -9.79 4.63
N VAL A 122 13.52 -10.12 3.71
CA VAL A 122 12.08 -9.99 3.97
C VAL A 122 11.42 -11.34 4.26
N THR A 123 10.72 -11.44 5.39
CA THR A 123 9.78 -12.53 5.70
C THR A 123 8.35 -12.02 5.50
N THR A 124 7.62 -12.58 4.53
CA THR A 124 6.19 -12.28 4.36
C THR A 124 5.35 -13.19 5.25
N CYS A 125 4.71 -12.60 6.26
CA CYS A 125 3.82 -13.26 7.20
C CYS A 125 2.36 -13.02 6.83
N HIS A 126 1.48 -13.90 7.28
CA HIS A 126 0.07 -13.87 6.92
C HIS A 126 -0.79 -14.78 7.81
N THR A 127 -2.10 -14.86 7.58
CA THR A 127 -3.06 -15.63 8.40
C THR A 127 -2.74 -17.13 8.63
N HIS A 128 -1.92 -17.76 7.80
CA HIS A 128 -1.48 -19.15 7.96
C HIS A 128 -0.05 -19.30 8.52
N THR A 129 0.60 -18.20 8.88
CA THR A 129 1.94 -18.23 9.47
C THR A 129 1.84 -18.86 10.86
N ARG A 130 2.67 -19.86 11.13
CA ARG A 130 2.76 -20.46 12.46
C ARG A 130 3.58 -19.51 13.34
N ASP A 131 3.10 -19.25 14.55
CA ASP A 131 3.75 -18.33 15.49
C ASP A 131 4.14 -16.98 14.87
N LEU A 132 3.11 -16.25 14.41
CA LEU A 132 3.29 -14.91 13.84
C LEU A 132 4.10 -13.98 14.77
N ALA A 133 3.87 -14.09 16.08
CA ALA A 133 4.55 -13.27 17.07
C ALA A 133 6.08 -13.52 17.08
N ALA A 134 6.53 -14.76 16.92
CA ALA A 134 7.95 -15.08 16.79
C ALA A 134 8.58 -14.46 15.54
N GLU A 135 7.89 -14.51 14.39
CA GLU A 135 8.38 -13.90 13.15
C GLU A 135 8.51 -12.38 13.28
N CYS A 136 7.50 -11.72 13.86
CA CYS A 136 7.55 -10.28 14.12
C CYS A 136 8.71 -9.93 15.07
N ARG A 137 8.87 -10.65 16.19
CA ARG A 137 9.98 -10.43 17.14
C ARG A 137 11.36 -10.69 16.56
N ALA A 138 11.49 -11.44 15.47
CA ALA A 138 12.79 -11.73 14.85
C ALA A 138 13.26 -10.65 13.87
N ALA A 139 12.37 -9.73 13.45
CA ALA A 139 12.65 -8.73 12.43
C ALA A 139 13.04 -7.37 13.00
N ASP A 140 14.02 -6.68 12.45
CA ASP A 140 14.40 -5.32 12.84
C ASP A 140 13.28 -4.31 12.53
N ILE A 141 12.54 -4.57 11.45
CA ILE A 141 11.42 -3.75 11.01
C ILE A 141 10.16 -4.64 10.87
N VAL A 142 9.01 -4.16 11.36
CA VAL A 142 7.72 -4.81 11.12
C VAL A 142 6.82 -3.87 10.33
N VAL A 143 6.34 -4.31 9.17
CA VAL A 143 5.33 -3.61 8.38
C VAL A 143 4.00 -4.36 8.54
N ALA A 144 3.07 -3.77 9.29
CA ALA A 144 1.75 -4.35 9.53
C ALA A 144 0.73 -3.85 8.51
N ALA A 145 0.21 -4.74 7.68
CA ALA A 145 -0.80 -4.48 6.65
C ALA A 145 -1.85 -5.60 6.63
N VAL A 146 -2.43 -5.86 7.80
CA VAL A 146 -3.39 -6.91 8.10
C VAL A 146 -4.81 -6.49 7.72
N GLY A 147 -5.17 -5.23 7.99
CA GLY A 147 -6.53 -4.73 7.85
C GLY A 147 -7.48 -5.27 8.93
N ARG A 148 -6.96 -5.48 10.14
CA ARG A 148 -7.75 -5.86 11.32
C ARG A 148 -7.12 -5.28 12.57
N ALA A 149 -7.92 -4.49 13.30
CA ALA A 149 -7.53 -3.80 14.51
C ALA A 149 -6.82 -4.71 15.52
N ARG A 150 -5.70 -4.23 16.07
CA ARG A 150 -4.95 -4.84 17.19
C ARG A 150 -4.62 -6.33 17.00
N THR A 151 -4.33 -6.75 15.77
CA THR A 151 -3.92 -8.14 15.49
C THR A 151 -2.53 -8.45 16.04
N ILE A 152 -1.63 -7.45 16.04
CA ILE A 152 -0.27 -7.57 16.55
C ILE A 152 -0.23 -6.89 17.93
N GLY A 153 -0.03 -7.70 18.98
CA GLY A 153 0.07 -7.22 20.35
C GLY A 153 1.51 -7.05 20.83
N ALA A 154 1.65 -6.67 22.11
CA ALA A 154 2.96 -6.49 22.76
C ALA A 154 3.83 -7.76 22.75
N ASP A 155 3.21 -8.94 22.71
CA ASP A 155 3.93 -10.22 22.63
C ASP A 155 4.67 -10.39 21.30
N ALA A 156 4.25 -9.70 20.24
CA ALA A 156 4.84 -9.80 18.91
C ALA A 156 5.93 -8.76 18.62
N VAL A 157 6.27 -7.90 19.57
CA VAL A 157 7.29 -6.85 19.42
C VAL A 157 8.43 -7.01 20.43
N ARG A 158 9.54 -6.32 20.20
CA ARG A 158 10.72 -6.23 21.09
C ARG A 158 11.37 -4.86 21.00
N GLU A 159 12.30 -4.62 21.92
CA GLU A 159 13.18 -3.46 21.94
C GLU A 159 13.94 -3.29 20.61
N ASP A 160 14.31 -2.04 20.30
CA ASP A 160 15.05 -1.63 19.10
C ASP A 160 14.32 -1.80 17.74
N GLN A 161 13.08 -2.27 17.73
CA GLN A 161 12.32 -2.40 16.47
C GLN A 161 11.81 -1.06 15.92
N THR A 162 11.72 -1.00 14.60
CA THR A 162 10.93 0.00 13.89
C THR A 162 9.64 -0.62 13.39
N ILE A 163 8.51 0.01 13.71
CA ILE A 163 7.19 -0.50 13.40
C ILE A 163 6.46 0.47 12.45
N ILE A 164 6.02 -0.05 11.31
CA ILE A 164 5.19 0.67 10.34
C ILE A 164 3.80 0.04 10.34
N ASP A 165 2.86 0.70 11.02
CA ASP A 165 1.44 0.33 11.04
C ASP A 165 0.71 1.00 9.86
N VAL A 166 0.38 0.18 8.86
CA VAL A 166 -0.34 0.59 7.66
C VAL A 166 -1.85 0.44 7.84
N GLY A 167 -2.28 -0.30 8.88
CA GLY A 167 -3.68 -0.60 9.15
C GLY A 167 -4.50 0.65 9.41
N ILE A 168 -5.71 0.69 8.85
CA ILE A 168 -6.72 1.70 9.19
C ILE A 168 -8.02 0.94 9.45
N ASN A 169 -8.41 0.90 10.72
CA ASN A 169 -9.58 0.19 11.18
C ASN A 169 -10.46 1.13 12.00
N TRP A 170 -11.79 0.99 11.89
CA TRP A 170 -12.73 1.70 12.76
C TRP A 170 -12.96 0.88 14.03
N ASP A 171 -12.66 1.47 15.19
CA ASP A 171 -12.99 0.90 16.49
C ASP A 171 -14.33 1.50 16.97
N GLU A 172 -15.38 0.67 16.97
CA GLU A 172 -16.73 1.10 17.37
C GLU A 172 -16.80 1.46 18.87
N ASP A 173 -16.06 0.76 19.72
CA ASP A 173 -16.09 0.97 21.17
C ASP A 173 -15.38 2.28 21.55
N ALA A 174 -14.26 2.56 20.89
CA ALA A 174 -13.48 3.78 21.10
C ALA A 174 -13.95 4.97 20.22
N GLY A 175 -14.82 4.73 19.24
CA GLY A 175 -15.30 5.73 18.29
C GLY A 175 -14.19 6.42 17.50
N LYS A 176 -13.09 5.71 17.21
CA LYS A 176 -11.88 6.27 16.58
C LYS A 176 -11.23 5.30 15.60
N LEU A 177 -10.39 5.84 14.72
CA LEU A 177 -9.52 5.03 13.88
C LEU A 177 -8.37 4.44 14.70
N VAL A 178 -8.06 3.17 14.47
CA VAL A 178 -6.96 2.43 15.09
C VAL A 178 -6.21 1.60 14.07
N GLY A 179 -4.95 1.28 14.38
CA GLY A 179 -4.07 0.50 13.53
C GLY A 179 -4.23 -1.01 13.68
N ASP A 180 -3.41 -1.76 12.94
CA ASP A 180 -3.33 -3.22 13.05
C ASP A 180 -2.55 -3.66 14.30
N ILE A 181 -1.84 -2.73 14.94
CA ILE A 181 -1.00 -2.95 16.12
C ILE A 181 -1.67 -2.34 17.35
N ASP A 182 -1.54 -3.01 18.49
CA ASP A 182 -1.87 -2.42 19.78
C ASP A 182 -0.85 -1.33 20.17
N PHE A 183 -1.08 -0.12 19.68
CA PHE A 183 -0.15 1.01 19.80
C PHE A 183 0.24 1.30 21.25
N ASP A 184 -0.74 1.38 22.17
CA ASP A 184 -0.51 1.72 23.57
C ASP A 184 0.38 0.67 24.28
N ALA A 185 0.31 -0.58 23.83
CA ALA A 185 1.11 -1.67 24.37
C ALA A 185 2.50 -1.78 23.69
N ALA A 186 2.62 -1.39 22.43
CA ALA A 186 3.85 -1.51 21.64
C ALA A 186 4.78 -0.28 21.74
N GLU A 187 4.23 0.94 21.75
CA GLU A 187 4.98 2.20 21.82
C GLU A 187 6.04 2.25 22.93
N PRO A 188 5.76 1.84 24.19
CA PRO A 188 6.77 1.89 25.25
C PRO A 188 7.89 0.84 25.11
N VAL A 189 7.75 -0.11 24.18
CA VAL A 189 8.69 -1.23 24.00
C VAL A 189 9.62 -1.01 22.81
N VAL A 190 9.08 -0.52 21.69
CA VAL A 190 9.81 -0.43 20.41
C VAL A 190 10.57 0.88 20.30
N ASN A 191 11.55 0.95 19.39
CA ASN A 191 12.31 2.18 19.16
C ASN A 191 11.51 3.23 18.40
N ALA A 192 10.70 2.81 17.42
CA ALA A 192 9.83 3.72 16.67
C ALA A 192 8.57 3.00 16.22
N ILE A 193 7.45 3.72 16.20
CA ILE A 193 6.15 3.23 15.70
C ILE A 193 5.37 4.35 15.03
N THR A 194 4.73 4.06 13.89
CA THR A 194 3.85 5.03 13.24
C THR A 194 2.49 5.08 13.94
N PRO A 195 1.95 6.28 14.25
CA PRO A 195 0.62 6.40 14.85
C PRO A 195 -0.50 6.13 13.83
N VAL A 196 -1.64 5.68 14.32
CA VAL A 196 -2.88 5.58 13.54
C VAL A 196 -4.02 6.28 14.30
N PRO A 197 -4.67 7.31 13.72
CA PRO A 197 -4.35 7.97 12.44
C PRO A 197 -3.10 8.85 12.50
N GLY A 198 -2.64 9.35 11.35
CA GLY A 198 -1.55 10.34 11.25
C GLY A 198 -0.18 9.79 10.82
N GLY A 199 -0.05 8.48 10.66
CA GLY A 199 1.14 7.82 10.10
C GLY A 199 1.06 7.63 8.58
N VAL A 200 1.08 6.37 8.13
CA VAL A 200 1.23 5.99 6.72
C VAL A 200 0.20 6.64 5.80
N GLY A 201 -1.07 6.70 6.21
CA GLY A 201 -2.15 7.25 5.38
C GLY A 201 -1.96 8.72 4.97
N ALA A 202 -1.29 9.54 5.79
CA ALA A 202 -0.99 10.93 5.44
C ALA A 202 0.04 11.01 4.30
N VAL A 203 1.02 10.10 4.30
CA VAL A 203 2.07 10.02 3.27
C VAL A 203 1.53 9.42 1.98
N THR A 204 0.61 8.44 2.04
CA THR A 204 -0.03 7.84 0.87
C THR A 204 -0.63 8.90 -0.07
N THR A 205 -1.30 9.92 0.48
CA THR A 205 -1.91 11.00 -0.32
C THR A 205 -0.85 11.87 -1.00
N ALA A 206 0.28 12.12 -0.34
CA ALA A 206 1.40 12.87 -0.93
C ALA A 206 2.06 12.07 -2.06
N ILE A 207 2.21 10.75 -1.90
CA ILE A 207 2.73 9.85 -2.94
C ILE A 207 1.81 9.83 -4.16
N LEU A 208 0.49 9.76 -3.96
CA LEU A 208 -0.47 9.85 -5.08
C LEU A 208 -0.29 11.16 -5.87
N ALA A 209 -0.16 12.29 -5.18
CA ALA A 209 0.06 13.58 -5.83
C ALA A 209 1.39 13.59 -6.61
N LYS A 210 2.46 13.01 -6.03
CA LYS A 210 3.76 12.83 -6.70
C LYS A 210 3.61 12.00 -7.99
N HIS A 211 2.93 10.85 -7.96
CA HIS A 211 2.72 10.02 -9.15
C HIS A 211 2.00 10.77 -10.27
N VAL A 212 0.96 11.55 -9.94
CA VAL A 212 0.24 12.36 -10.93
C VAL A 212 1.14 13.43 -11.56
N ILE A 213 2.00 14.08 -10.76
CA ILE A 213 2.96 15.08 -11.25
C ILE A 213 3.97 14.41 -12.18
N GLU A 214 4.56 13.29 -11.77
CA GLU A 214 5.53 12.56 -12.59
C GLU A 214 4.91 12.07 -13.92
N ALA A 215 3.66 11.60 -13.89
CA ALA A 215 2.95 11.20 -15.09
C ALA A 215 2.75 12.38 -16.06
N ALA A 216 2.38 13.55 -15.54
CA ALA A 216 2.24 14.77 -16.34
C ALA A 216 3.58 15.24 -16.95
N GLU A 217 4.66 15.16 -16.18
CA GLU A 217 6.01 15.49 -16.67
C GLU A 217 6.49 14.53 -17.76
N ARG A 218 6.19 13.23 -17.65
CA ARG A 218 6.51 12.22 -18.68
C ARG A 218 5.72 12.46 -19.97
N ALA A 219 4.44 12.83 -19.87
CA ALA A 219 3.58 13.12 -21.02
C ALA A 219 3.94 14.43 -21.76
N SER A 220 4.69 15.33 -21.12
CA SER A 220 5.10 16.62 -21.69
C SER A 220 6.44 16.58 -22.44
N LYS A 221 7.15 15.44 -22.43
CA LYS A 221 8.42 15.24 -23.13
C LYS A 221 8.21 14.64 -24.50
#